data_AF-A0A316ED79-F1
#
_entry.id   AF-A0A316ED79-F1
#
_cell.length_a   1.000
_cell.length_b   1.000
_cell.length_c   1.000
_cell.angle_alpha   90.00
_cell.angle_beta   90.00
_cell.angle_gamma   90.00
#
_symmetry.space_group_name_H-M   'P 1'
#
loop_
_entity.id
_entity.type
_entity.pdbx_description
1 polymer ?
#
loop_
_entity_poly.entity_id
_entity_poly.type
_entity_poly.pdbx_seq_one_letter_code
_entity_poly.pdbx_strand_id
1 'polypeptide(L)'
;MKKLQYIFVTLCLFLLVAHENKAQYGGGYGGGYGRGYGGGGGFRSDPGGSSNSKKDDMDPEKMSTEETNWMKKKLKLTEEQIPKVETININYAFKKFDLFEDAKKLTPPYPEDVRLKFKDRLNAIREGKSKELKAVLTEEQYEIYLKKRQD
;
A
#
# COMPACT_ATOMS: atom_id res chain seq x y z
N MET A 1 -5.56 41.91 49.49
CA MET A 1 -6.51 40.98 48.84
C MET A 1 -6.71 41.21 47.34
N LYS A 2 -5.83 41.91 46.61
CA LYS A 2 -5.93 42.03 45.13
C LYS A 2 -4.90 41.18 44.37
N LYS A 3 -3.74 40.89 44.98
CA LYS A 3 -2.65 40.11 44.36
C LYS A 3 -2.91 38.59 44.29
N LEU A 4 -3.81 38.06 45.11
CA LEU A 4 -4.19 36.63 45.12
C LEU A 4 -5.23 36.29 44.02
N GLN A 5 -5.97 37.30 43.53
CA GLN A 5 -6.87 37.16 42.38
C GLN A 5 -6.11 37.06 41.06
N TYR A 6 -5.00 37.82 40.91
CA TYR A 6 -4.21 37.77 39.68
C TYR A 6 -3.50 36.45 39.47
N ILE A 7 -3.09 35.75 40.54
CA ILE A 7 -2.45 34.43 40.47
C ILE A 7 -3.45 33.34 40.02
N PHE A 8 -4.72 33.46 40.39
CA PHE A 8 -5.77 32.53 39.95
C PHE A 8 -6.18 32.79 38.48
N VAL A 9 -6.17 34.05 38.04
CA VAL A 9 -6.50 34.42 36.65
C VAL A 9 -5.38 34.08 35.66
N THR A 10 -4.10 34.13 36.06
CA THR A 10 -2.99 33.68 35.19
C THR A 10 -2.84 32.16 35.11
N LEU A 11 -3.28 31.39 36.12
CA LEU A 11 -3.27 29.93 36.07
C LEU A 11 -4.35 29.36 35.12
N CYS A 12 -5.49 30.04 34.99
CA CYS A 12 -6.55 29.65 34.04
C CYS A 12 -6.25 30.03 32.59
N LEU A 13 -5.33 30.98 32.34
CA LEU A 13 -4.93 31.36 30.97
C LEU A 13 -3.85 30.43 30.36
N PHE A 14 -3.23 29.57 31.17
CA PHE A 14 -2.20 28.61 30.72
C PHE A 14 -2.71 27.18 30.54
N LEU A 15 -3.97 26.89 30.88
CA LEU A 15 -4.60 25.57 30.75
C LEU A 15 -5.56 25.44 29.55
N LEU A 16 -5.43 26.32 28.54
CA LEU A 16 -6.24 26.32 27.32
C LEU A 16 -5.42 26.30 26.02
N VAL A 17 -4.17 25.82 26.07
CA VAL A 17 -3.36 25.59 24.86
C VAL A 17 -2.70 24.21 24.92
N ALA A 18 -3.54 23.17 24.93
CA ALA A 18 -3.11 21.81 24.63
C ALA A 18 -4.18 21.13 23.76
N HIS A 19 -3.80 20.88 22.49
CA HIS A 19 -4.51 20.15 21.43
C HIS A 19 -5.81 20.82 20.92
N GLU A 20 -5.89 21.28 19.67
CA GLU A 20 -5.62 20.51 18.45
C GLU A 20 -4.75 21.28 17.44
N ASN A 21 -3.48 20.88 17.28
CA ASN A 21 -2.86 20.98 15.97
C ASN A 21 -3.46 19.85 15.11
N LYS A 22 -4.68 20.05 14.60
CA LYS A 22 -4.99 19.52 13.28
C LYS A 22 -4.22 20.37 12.28
N ALA A 23 -2.92 20.11 12.18
CA ALA A 23 -2.32 20.11 10.88
C ALA A 23 -3.07 19.01 10.11
N GLN A 24 -4.23 19.38 9.58
CA GLN A 24 -4.74 18.80 8.36
C GLN A 24 -3.69 19.19 7.32
N TYR A 25 -2.59 18.44 7.32
CA TYR A 25 -1.89 18.12 6.11
C TYR A 25 -3.00 17.52 5.26
N GLY A 26 -3.66 18.38 4.48
CA GLY A 26 -4.47 18.02 3.35
C GLY A 26 -3.52 17.39 2.33
N GLY A 27 -2.97 16.24 2.67
CA GLY A 27 -2.42 15.28 1.74
C GLY A 27 -3.62 14.70 1.02
N GLY A 28 -4.12 15.47 0.04
CA GLY A 28 -5.05 15.00 -0.97
C GLY A 28 -4.40 13.92 -1.82
N TYR A 29 -4.21 12.74 -1.24
CA TYR A 29 -4.13 11.48 -1.96
C TYR A 29 -5.50 10.81 -1.88
N GLY A 30 -6.46 11.46 -2.52
CA GLY A 30 -7.86 11.04 -2.51
C GLY A 30 -8.67 11.98 -3.39
N GLY A 31 -8.76 11.67 -4.68
CA GLY A 31 -9.65 12.41 -5.58
C GLY A 31 -9.17 12.39 -7.03
N GLY A 32 -9.46 11.31 -7.74
CA GLY A 32 -9.17 11.24 -9.17
C GLY A 32 -9.71 10.02 -9.92
N TYR A 33 -10.52 9.15 -9.32
CA TYR A 33 -11.27 8.14 -10.08
C TYR A 33 -12.64 8.74 -10.42
N GLY A 34 -12.68 9.48 -11.53
CA GLY A 34 -13.83 10.28 -11.93
C GLY A 34 -13.85 10.66 -13.41
N ARG A 35 -13.54 9.71 -14.29
CA ARG A 35 -14.02 9.58 -15.68
C ARG A 35 -14.00 8.08 -15.97
N GLY A 36 -15.09 7.36 -16.17
CA GLY A 36 -16.35 7.75 -16.79
C GLY A 36 -16.65 6.68 -17.83
N TYR A 37 -17.06 5.50 -17.39
CA TYR A 37 -17.86 4.47 -18.07
C TYR A 37 -18.36 3.60 -16.90
N GLY A 38 -19.59 3.73 -16.43
CA GLY A 38 -20.77 3.39 -17.21
C GLY A 38 -20.84 1.87 -17.32
N GLY A 39 -21.48 1.20 -16.36
CA GLY A 39 -21.81 -0.21 -16.48
C GLY A 39 -21.76 -0.97 -15.16
N GLY A 40 -22.94 -1.19 -14.58
CA GLY A 40 -23.13 -2.31 -13.67
C GLY A 40 -22.71 -3.60 -14.39
N GLY A 41 -21.61 -4.20 -13.94
CA GLY A 41 -21.12 -5.48 -14.42
C GLY A 41 -21.52 -6.58 -13.46
N GLY A 42 -22.76 -7.05 -13.59
CA GLY A 42 -23.02 -8.44 -13.21
C GLY A 42 -22.03 -9.33 -13.97
N PHE A 43 -21.54 -10.37 -13.30
CA PHE A 43 -20.82 -11.46 -13.93
C PHE A 43 -21.71 -12.06 -15.03
N ARG A 44 -21.64 -11.50 -16.24
CA ARG A 44 -22.11 -12.16 -17.45
C ARG A 44 -21.02 -13.14 -17.82
N SER A 45 -21.24 -14.39 -17.42
CA SER A 45 -20.59 -15.55 -18.02
C SER A 45 -20.86 -15.49 -19.52
N ASP A 46 -19.88 -15.09 -20.30
CA ASP A 46 -19.92 -15.18 -21.76
C ASP A 46 -19.73 -16.66 -22.15
N PRO A 47 -20.73 -17.36 -22.73
CA PRO A 47 -20.58 -18.74 -23.14
C PRO A 47 -20.05 -18.77 -24.57
N GLY A 48 -18.78 -18.42 -24.77
CA GLY A 48 -18.27 -18.28 -26.13
C GLY A 48 -16.83 -17.84 -26.24
N GLY A 49 -15.89 -18.62 -25.72
CA GLY A 49 -14.47 -18.30 -25.90
C GLY A 49 -13.57 -19.35 -25.28
N SER A 50 -13.29 -20.41 -26.04
CA SER A 50 -12.12 -21.24 -25.83
C SER A 50 -10.87 -20.38 -26.07
N SER A 51 -10.45 -19.63 -25.05
CA SER A 51 -9.07 -19.23 -24.90
C SER A 51 -8.52 -20.02 -23.72
N ASN A 52 -7.68 -20.98 -24.06
CA ASN A 52 -6.77 -21.64 -23.15
C ASN A 52 -5.74 -20.59 -22.66
N SER A 53 -6.19 -19.50 -22.03
CA SER A 53 -5.32 -18.63 -21.27
C SER A 53 -4.82 -19.51 -20.14
N LYS A 54 -3.60 -20.04 -20.31
CA LYS A 54 -2.82 -20.62 -19.24
C LYS A 54 -3.10 -19.75 -18.02
N LYS A 55 -3.68 -20.35 -16.98
CA LYS A 55 -3.75 -19.71 -15.67
C LYS A 55 -2.31 -19.27 -15.43
N ASP A 56 -2.06 -17.96 -15.43
CA ASP A 56 -0.80 -17.43 -14.95
C ASP A 56 -0.81 -17.78 -13.47
N ASP A 57 -0.31 -18.97 -13.16
CA ASP A 57 0.00 -19.36 -11.81
C ASP A 57 0.96 -18.29 -11.30
N MET A 58 0.55 -17.59 -10.24
CA MET A 58 1.36 -16.55 -9.61
C MET A 58 2.65 -17.20 -9.10
N ASP A 59 3.68 -17.26 -9.93
CA ASP A 59 5.01 -17.73 -9.55
C ASP A 59 5.71 -16.61 -8.77
N PRO A 60 5.88 -16.75 -7.44
CA PRO A 60 6.45 -15.71 -6.61
C PRO A 60 7.91 -15.40 -6.95
N GLU A 61 8.67 -16.40 -7.40
CA GLU A 61 10.08 -16.26 -7.76
C GLU A 61 10.22 -15.47 -9.06
N LYS A 62 9.41 -15.80 -10.07
CA LYS A 62 9.38 -15.05 -11.32
C LYS A 62 8.94 -13.60 -11.09
N MET A 63 7.86 -13.39 -10.33
CA MET A 63 7.36 -12.05 -10.02
C MET A 63 8.41 -11.19 -9.29
N SER A 64 9.07 -11.76 -8.27
CA SER A 64 10.10 -11.05 -7.52
C SER A 64 11.34 -10.78 -8.34
N THR A 65 11.72 -11.68 -9.25
CA THR A 65 12.83 -11.48 -10.21
C THR A 65 12.53 -10.35 -11.18
N GLU A 66 11.35 -10.33 -11.79
CA GLU A 66 10.92 -9.25 -12.70
C GLU A 66 10.90 -7.90 -12.00
N GLU A 67 10.37 -7.84 -10.78
CA GLU A 67 10.33 -6.62 -9.99
C GLU A 67 11.75 -6.15 -9.62
N THR A 68 12.63 -7.06 -9.21
CA THR A 68 14.03 -6.76 -8.91
C THR A 68 14.75 -6.23 -10.14
N ASN A 69 14.54 -6.84 -11.31
CA ASN A 69 15.13 -6.39 -12.58
C ASN A 69 14.61 -5.01 -12.99
N TRP A 70 13.32 -4.75 -12.77
CA TRP A 70 12.75 -3.43 -12.99
C TRP A 70 13.37 -2.39 -12.05
N MET A 71 13.50 -2.69 -10.75
CA MET A 71 14.11 -1.80 -9.76
C MET A 71 15.59 -1.54 -10.07
N LYS A 72 16.37 -2.58 -10.45
CA LYS A 72 17.75 -2.45 -10.94
C LYS A 72 17.85 -1.42 -12.07
N LYS A 73 17.00 -1.54 -13.08
CA LYS A 73 17.01 -0.67 -14.27
C LYS A 73 16.53 0.76 -13.98
N LYS A 74 15.49 0.93 -13.17
CA LYS A 74 14.84 2.24 -12.96
C LYS A 74 15.44 3.03 -11.82
N LEU A 75 15.86 2.36 -10.75
CA LEU A 75 16.42 2.99 -9.55
C LEU A 75 17.94 2.99 -9.55
N LYS A 76 18.58 2.31 -10.52
CA LYS A 76 20.05 2.17 -10.60
C LYS A 76 20.62 1.68 -9.27
N LEU A 77 20.09 0.53 -8.80
CA LEU A 77 20.50 -0.06 -7.53
C LEU A 77 22.00 -0.36 -7.52
N THR A 78 22.65 -0.14 -6.38
CA THR A 78 24.05 -0.54 -6.19
C THR A 78 24.16 -2.05 -6.00
N GLU A 79 25.37 -2.60 -6.18
CA GLU A 79 25.64 -4.03 -5.97
C GLU A 79 25.30 -4.50 -4.56
N GLU A 80 25.45 -3.63 -3.55
CA GLU A 80 25.08 -3.92 -2.16
C GLU A 80 23.57 -3.86 -1.90
N GLN A 81 22.83 -3.06 -2.66
CA GLN A 81 21.37 -2.94 -2.54
C GLN A 81 20.64 -4.08 -3.22
N ILE A 82 21.18 -4.59 -4.34
CA ILE A 82 20.57 -5.66 -5.14
C ILE A 82 20.14 -6.87 -4.30
N PRO A 83 21.01 -7.54 -3.52
CA PRO A 83 20.61 -8.73 -2.78
C PRO A 83 19.58 -8.42 -1.68
N LYS A 84 19.63 -7.22 -1.09
CA LYS A 84 18.65 -6.78 -0.08
C LYS A 84 17.28 -6.56 -0.71
N VAL A 85 17.23 -5.87 -1.85
CA VAL A 85 15.99 -5.63 -2.61
C VAL A 85 15.40 -6.94 -3.13
N GLU A 86 16.24 -7.85 -3.61
CA GLU A 86 15.82 -9.18 -4.06
C GLU A 86 15.17 -9.97 -2.93
N THR A 87 15.80 -9.99 -1.75
CA THR A 87 15.27 -10.61 -0.53
C THR A 87 13.92 -10.00 -0.11
N ILE A 88 13.80 -8.67 -0.16
CA ILE A 88 12.52 -8.01 0.14
C ILE A 88 11.47 -8.40 -0.91
N ASN A 89 11.80 -8.35 -2.19
CA ASN A 89 10.86 -8.66 -3.26
C ASN A 89 10.34 -10.09 -3.19
N ILE A 90 11.22 -11.08 -2.96
CA ILE A 90 10.82 -12.49 -2.84
C ILE A 90 9.93 -12.71 -1.62
N ASN A 91 10.31 -12.17 -0.45
CA ASN A 91 9.52 -12.30 0.78
C ASN A 91 8.10 -11.76 0.61
N TYR A 92 7.95 -10.59 0.00
CA TYR A 92 6.64 -9.98 -0.22
C TYR A 92 5.87 -10.60 -1.40
N ALA A 93 6.55 -11.20 -2.37
CA ALA A 93 5.90 -12.00 -3.41
C ALA A 93 5.25 -13.25 -2.80
N PHE A 94 5.96 -13.98 -1.94
CA PHE A 94 5.40 -15.13 -1.22
C PHE A 94 4.24 -14.73 -0.30
N LYS A 95 4.35 -13.65 0.47
CA LYS A 95 3.23 -13.14 1.30
C LYS A 95 1.97 -12.86 0.47
N LYS A 96 2.13 -12.29 -0.75
CA LYS A 96 1.00 -12.07 -1.66
C LYS A 96 0.45 -13.39 -2.17
N PHE A 97 1.33 -14.30 -2.60
CA PHE A 97 0.95 -15.61 -3.09
C PHE A 97 0.12 -16.37 -2.06
N ASP A 98 0.59 -16.47 -0.81
CA ASP A 98 -0.13 -17.13 0.28
C ASP A 98 -1.51 -16.52 0.51
N LEU A 99 -1.61 -15.18 0.48
CA LEU A 99 -2.89 -14.48 0.60
C LEU A 99 -3.86 -14.84 -0.53
N PHE A 100 -3.36 -14.97 -1.77
CA PHE A 100 -4.19 -15.37 -2.91
C PHE A 100 -4.53 -16.86 -2.89
N GLU A 101 -3.62 -17.74 -2.47
CA GLU A 101 -3.91 -19.16 -2.27
C GLU A 101 -4.99 -19.36 -1.21
N ASP A 102 -4.95 -18.60 -0.12
CA ASP A 102 -6.01 -18.61 0.89
C ASP A 102 -7.34 -18.12 0.33
N ALA A 103 -7.34 -17.11 -0.55
CA ALA A 103 -8.55 -16.64 -1.21
C ALA A 103 -9.13 -17.65 -2.22
N LYS A 104 -8.28 -18.44 -2.90
CA LYS A 104 -8.71 -19.51 -3.82
C LYS A 104 -9.47 -20.63 -3.10
N LYS A 105 -9.18 -20.87 -1.81
CA LYS A 105 -9.89 -21.87 -0.98
C LYS A 105 -11.31 -21.42 -0.62
N LEU A 106 -11.63 -20.14 -0.78
CA LEU A 106 -12.95 -19.58 -0.49
C LEU A 106 -13.87 -19.69 -1.71
N THR A 107 -15.14 -20.03 -1.48
CA THR A 107 -16.15 -20.09 -2.54
C THR A 107 -16.79 -18.71 -2.76
N PRO A 108 -16.79 -18.16 -3.99
CA PRO A 108 -17.52 -16.95 -4.32
C PRO A 108 -19.06 -17.15 -4.28
N PRO A 109 -19.86 -16.10 -4.03
CA PRO A 109 -19.47 -14.72 -3.80
C PRO A 109 -18.90 -14.50 -2.39
N TYR A 110 -17.89 -13.64 -2.28
CA TYR A 110 -17.28 -13.33 -0.99
C TYR A 110 -18.14 -12.36 -0.17
N PRO A 111 -18.40 -12.66 1.12
CA PRO A 111 -18.99 -11.70 2.05
C PRO A 111 -18.17 -10.39 2.13
N GLU A 112 -18.83 -9.27 2.43
CA GLU A 112 -18.16 -7.96 2.45
C GLU A 112 -17.02 -7.89 3.48
N ASP A 113 -17.18 -8.50 4.65
CA ASP A 113 -16.13 -8.53 5.68
C ASP A 113 -14.90 -9.31 5.21
N VAL A 114 -15.09 -10.39 4.45
CA VAL A 114 -14.01 -11.17 3.83
C VAL A 114 -13.27 -10.34 2.79
N ARG A 115 -14.00 -9.57 1.97
CA ARG A 115 -13.41 -8.67 0.97
C ARG A 115 -12.60 -7.56 1.62
N LEU A 116 -13.13 -6.94 2.68
CA LEU A 116 -12.43 -5.90 3.44
C LEU A 116 -11.16 -6.45 4.08
N LYS A 117 -11.23 -7.58 4.79
CA LYS A 117 -10.05 -8.25 5.38
C LYS A 117 -9.00 -8.61 4.34
N PHE A 118 -9.41 -9.06 3.15
CA PHE A 118 -8.49 -9.33 2.06
C PHE A 118 -7.76 -8.07 1.59
N LYS A 119 -8.51 -6.97 1.40
CA LYS A 119 -7.95 -5.66 1.02
C LYS A 119 -6.99 -5.13 2.08
N ASP A 120 -7.34 -5.23 3.36
CA ASP A 120 -6.51 -4.76 4.46
C ASP A 120 -5.20 -5.55 4.55
N ARG A 121 -5.26 -6.89 4.43
CA ARG A 121 -4.05 -7.72 4.38
C ARG A 121 -3.18 -7.38 3.17
N LEU A 122 -3.77 -7.16 2.00
CA LEU A 122 -3.02 -6.77 0.81
C LEU A 122 -2.34 -5.39 0.99
N ASN A 123 -3.03 -4.44 1.61
CA ASN A 123 -2.47 -3.13 1.93
C ASN A 123 -1.33 -3.23 2.94
N ALA A 124 -1.49 -4.01 4.01
CA ALA A 124 -0.43 -4.26 5.00
C ALA A 124 0.83 -4.87 4.35
N ILE A 125 0.66 -5.80 3.42
CA ILE A 125 1.77 -6.36 2.62
C ILE A 125 2.46 -5.26 1.80
N ARG A 126 1.70 -4.39 1.13
CA ARG A 126 2.26 -3.28 0.33
C ARG A 126 3.01 -2.27 1.19
N GLU A 127 2.45 -1.90 2.33
CA GLU A 127 3.04 -0.95 3.27
C GLU A 127 4.30 -1.51 3.92
N GLY A 128 4.26 -2.76 4.37
CA GLY A 128 5.43 -3.46 4.92
C GLY A 128 6.58 -3.48 3.92
N LYS A 129 6.28 -3.83 2.66
CA LYS A 129 7.27 -3.80 1.58
C LYS A 129 7.85 -2.41 1.38
N SER A 130 7.00 -1.39 1.31
CA SER A 130 7.41 0.01 1.14
C SER A 130 8.34 0.46 2.26
N LYS A 131 8.04 0.07 3.51
CA LYS A 131 8.84 0.39 4.69
C LYS A 131 10.23 -0.27 4.63
N GLU A 132 10.29 -1.55 4.30
CA GLU A 132 11.57 -2.27 4.17
C GLU A 132 12.41 -1.74 3.00
N LEU A 133 11.78 -1.44 1.86
CA LEU A 133 12.47 -0.81 0.73
C LEU A 133 13.01 0.57 1.09
N LYS A 134 12.28 1.39 1.85
CA LYS A 134 12.76 2.69 2.31
C LYS A 134 14.05 2.59 3.15
N ALA A 135 14.23 1.50 3.90
CA ALA A 135 15.43 1.29 4.71
C ALA A 135 16.67 0.87 3.88
N VAL A 136 16.46 0.40 2.65
CA VAL A 136 17.55 -0.08 1.76
C VAL A 136 17.88 0.92 0.66
N LEU A 137 16.86 1.63 0.16
CA LEU A 137 16.99 2.61 -0.92
C LEU A 137 17.43 3.96 -0.35
N THR A 138 18.09 4.77 -1.19
CA THR A 138 18.25 6.19 -0.88
C THR A 138 16.90 6.91 -0.98
N GLU A 139 16.78 8.10 -0.38
CA GLU A 139 15.52 8.86 -0.45
C GLU A 139 15.13 9.16 -1.91
N GLU A 140 16.10 9.55 -2.76
CA GLU A 140 15.86 9.78 -4.19
C GLU A 140 15.36 8.53 -4.93
N GLN A 141 16.00 7.37 -4.68
CA GLN A 141 15.56 6.10 -5.26
C GLN A 141 14.15 5.72 -4.78
N TYR A 142 13.86 5.96 -3.51
CA TYR A 142 12.56 5.67 -2.92
C TYR A 142 11.47 6.59 -3.49
N GLU A 143 11.76 7.86 -3.74
CA GLU A 143 10.83 8.77 -4.43
C GLU A 143 10.54 8.32 -5.88
N ILE A 144 11.56 7.91 -6.63
CA ILE A 144 11.39 7.37 -7.99
C ILE A 144 10.52 6.11 -7.93
N TYR A 145 10.77 5.22 -6.96
CA TYR A 145 9.96 4.03 -6.73
C TYR A 145 8.49 4.39 -6.47
N LEU A 146 8.21 5.34 -5.58
CA LEU A 146 6.84 5.76 -5.27
C LEU A 146 6.12 6.35 -6.48
N LYS A 147 6.78 7.22 -7.24
CA LYS A 147 6.22 7.83 -8.47
C LYS A 147 5.89 6.75 -9.49
N LYS A 148 6.81 5.82 -9.74
CA LYS A 148 6.63 4.78 -10.75
C LYS A 148 5.70 3.62 -10.35
N ARG A 149 5.37 3.50 -9.07
CA ARG A 149 4.35 2.57 -8.58
C ARG A 149 2.92 3.09 -8.77
N GLN A 150 2.75 4.39 -8.96
CA GLN A 150 1.45 5.03 -9.18
C GLN A 150 1.05 5.06 -10.67
N ASP A 151 2.04 5.05 -11.56
CA ASP A 151 1.89 4.87 -13.03
C ASP A 151 1.44 3.44 -13.37
#